data_AF-A0A484SRV2-F1
#
_entry.id   AF-A0A484SRV2-F1
#
_cell.length_a   1.000
_cell.length_b   1.000
_cell.length_c   1.000
_cell.angle_alpha   90.00
_cell.angle_beta   90.00
_cell.angle_gamma   90.00
#
_symmetry.space_group_name_H-M   'P 1'
#
loop_
_entity.id
_entity.type
_entity.pdbx_description
1 polymer ?
#
loop_
_entity_poly.entity_id
_entity_poly.type
_entity_poly.pdbx_seq_one_letter_code
_entity_poly.pdbx_strand_id
1 'polypeptide(L)'
;MSWLHTWTGLLLGWILFAMFLTGTLAFFKPEITRWMQPELRANAATPEQALATAERVLRERGAEASRWTITLPDVRQPTLQVVWTSLQAGEGGGPVRRGFQRLLLDPLTGETLQARETRGGDFFYRFHFELELPRPWGRWLACIAGMFMLVAIISGVITHKKIFTDFFTFRPAKGGQRAWMDGHNALSGWACPSIS
;
A
#
# COMPACT_ATOMS: atom_id res chain seq x y z
N MET A 1 18.82 -31.89 -13.08
CA MET A 1 19.18 -30.50 -12.76
C MET A 1 18.12 -29.47 -13.21
N SER A 2 17.38 -29.69 -14.32
CA SER A 2 16.35 -28.74 -14.80
C SER A 2 15.09 -28.66 -13.92
N TRP A 3 14.62 -29.79 -13.36
CA TRP A 3 13.38 -29.85 -12.58
C TRP A 3 13.38 -28.92 -11.35
N LEU A 4 14.42 -29.00 -10.50
CA LEU A 4 14.55 -28.12 -9.33
C LEU A 4 14.60 -26.64 -9.72
N HIS A 5 15.31 -26.31 -10.81
CA HIS A 5 15.39 -24.95 -11.32
C HIS A 5 14.02 -24.43 -11.78
N THR A 6 13.24 -25.24 -12.52
CA THR A 6 11.90 -24.86 -12.98
C THR A 6 10.93 -24.63 -11.83
N TRP A 7 10.87 -25.55 -10.86
CA TRP A 7 9.94 -25.41 -9.73
C TRP A 7 10.33 -24.28 -8.78
N THR A 8 11.62 -24.11 -8.51
CA THR A 8 12.10 -23.01 -7.66
C THR A 8 11.82 -21.65 -8.33
N GLY A 9 12.07 -21.54 -9.63
CA GLY A 9 11.75 -20.33 -10.40
C GLY A 9 10.25 -20.04 -10.45
N LEU A 10 9.41 -21.07 -10.61
CA LEU A 10 7.96 -20.91 -10.61
C LEU A 10 7.42 -20.44 -9.26
N LEU A 11 7.85 -21.08 -8.16
CA LEU A 11 7.44 -20.69 -6.80
C LEU A 11 7.89 -19.27 -6.47
N LEU A 12 9.16 -18.94 -6.75
CA LEU A 12 9.70 -17.60 -6.53
C LEU A 12 9.00 -16.56 -7.41
N GLY A 13 8.68 -16.92 -8.66
CA GLY A 13 7.91 -16.08 -9.58
C GLY A 13 6.52 -15.76 -9.05
N TRP A 14 5.81 -16.73 -8.47
CA TRP A 14 4.51 -16.49 -7.83
C TRP A 14 4.60 -15.57 -6.62
N ILE A 15 5.63 -15.75 -5.78
CA ILE A 15 5.88 -14.87 -4.63
C ILE A 15 6.14 -13.44 -5.12
N LEU A 16 7.03 -13.26 -6.09
CA LEU A 16 7.34 -11.95 -6.66
C LEU A 16 6.11 -11.32 -7.31
N PHE A 17 5.31 -12.10 -8.05
CA PHE A 17 4.06 -11.64 -8.64
C PHE A 17 3.10 -11.11 -7.58
N ALA A 18 2.86 -11.87 -6.51
CA ALA A 18 1.99 -11.44 -5.41
C ALA A 18 2.52 -10.18 -4.72
N MET A 19 3.84 -10.09 -4.50
CA MET A 19 4.48 -8.89 -3.97
C MET A 19 4.28 -7.69 -4.89
N PHE A 20 4.53 -7.81 -6.20
CA PHE A 20 4.34 -6.70 -7.14
C PHE A 20 2.88 -6.26 -7.21
N LEU A 21 1.94 -7.21 -7.32
CA LEU A 21 0.51 -6.93 -7.35
C LEU A 21 0.09 -6.15 -6.10
N THR A 22 0.41 -6.68 -4.91
CA THR A 22 0.06 -6.01 -3.64
C THR A 22 0.79 -4.68 -3.46
N GLY A 23 2.01 -4.55 -3.96
CA GLY A 23 2.74 -3.28 -4.01
C GLY A 23 2.05 -2.23 -4.88
N THR A 24 1.52 -2.63 -6.04
CA THR A 24 0.71 -1.74 -6.89
C THR A 24 -0.57 -1.32 -6.19
N LEU A 25 -1.29 -2.25 -5.54
CA LEU A 25 -2.48 -1.90 -4.77
C LEU A 25 -2.17 -0.99 -3.57
N ALA A 26 -0.99 -1.11 -2.96
CA ALA A 26 -0.60 -0.29 -1.81
C ALA A 26 -0.52 1.23 -2.14
N PHE A 27 -0.31 1.62 -3.40
CA PHE A 27 -0.40 3.02 -3.82
C PHE A 27 -1.82 3.61 -3.68
N PHE A 28 -2.84 2.75 -3.75
CA PHE A 28 -4.25 3.09 -3.58
C PHE A 28 -4.73 2.84 -2.15
N LYS A 29 -3.79 2.75 -1.19
CA LYS A 29 -4.11 2.46 0.20
C LYS A 29 -5.18 3.41 0.78
N PRO A 30 -5.06 4.75 0.66
CA PRO A 30 -6.09 5.67 1.16
C PRO A 30 -7.46 5.41 0.51
N GLU A 31 -7.48 5.18 -0.80
CA GLU A 31 -8.70 4.97 -1.58
C GLU A 31 -9.40 3.66 -1.21
N ILE A 32 -8.64 2.57 -1.07
CA ILE A 32 -9.16 1.26 -0.64
C ILE A 32 -9.69 1.35 0.79
N THR A 33 -8.94 1.98 1.70
CA THR A 33 -9.40 2.18 3.08
C THR A 33 -10.69 2.99 3.13
N ARG A 34 -10.78 4.09 2.36
CA ARG A 34 -11.99 4.91 2.27
C ARG A 34 -13.18 4.14 1.70
N TRP A 35 -12.95 3.33 0.66
CA TRP A 35 -13.99 2.47 0.10
C TRP A 35 -14.52 1.46 1.12
N MET A 36 -13.65 0.94 1.98
CA MET A 36 -14.01 0.02 3.07
C MET A 36 -14.59 0.71 4.31
N GLN A 37 -14.54 2.05 4.41
CA GLN A 37 -15.05 2.84 5.52
C GLN A 37 -15.99 3.96 5.01
N PRO A 38 -17.11 3.62 4.36
CA PRO A 38 -18.02 4.61 3.76
C PRO A 38 -18.69 5.53 4.81
N GLU A 39 -18.73 5.11 6.07
CA GLU A 39 -19.19 5.92 7.21
C GLU A 39 -18.31 7.15 7.51
N LEU A 40 -17.04 7.15 7.09
CA LEU A 40 -16.12 8.27 7.27
C LEU A 40 -16.34 9.37 6.22
N ARG A 41 -17.54 9.94 6.18
CA ARG A 41 -17.83 11.14 5.39
C ARG A 41 -17.43 12.38 6.19
N ALA A 42 -16.17 12.76 6.09
CA ALA A 42 -15.75 14.03 6.68
C ALA A 42 -16.20 15.21 5.82
N ASN A 43 -16.68 16.25 6.48
CA ASN A 43 -17.02 17.51 5.85
C ASN A 43 -15.77 18.18 5.28
N ALA A 44 -15.92 18.87 4.15
CA ALA A 44 -14.83 19.69 3.61
C ALA A 44 -14.55 20.85 4.58
N ALA A 45 -13.36 20.88 5.15
CA ALA A 45 -12.88 21.94 6.03
C ALA A 45 -11.57 22.49 5.49
N THR A 46 -11.30 23.77 5.76
CA THR A 46 -9.97 24.31 5.44
C THR A 46 -8.93 23.79 6.42
N PRO A 47 -7.64 23.72 6.03
CA PRO A 47 -6.57 23.30 6.93
C PRO A 47 -6.53 24.12 8.24
N GLU A 48 -6.83 25.42 8.19
CA GLU A 48 -6.85 26.27 9.39
C GLU A 48 -7.97 25.90 10.35
N GLN A 49 -9.17 25.62 9.84
CA GLN A 49 -10.31 25.17 10.63
C GLN A 49 -10.03 23.81 11.29
N ALA A 50 -9.51 22.86 10.51
CA ALA A 50 -9.14 21.54 11.01
C ALA A 50 -8.06 21.62 12.10
N LEU A 51 -7.08 22.52 11.95
CA LEU A 51 -6.04 22.73 12.96
C LEU A 51 -6.60 23.31 14.25
N ALA A 52 -7.47 24.33 14.16
CA ALA A 52 -8.12 24.92 15.34
C ALA A 52 -8.97 23.89 16.11
N THR A 53 -9.70 23.03 15.37
CA THR A 53 -10.45 21.90 15.95
C THR A 53 -9.52 20.90 16.62
N ALA A 54 -8.41 20.53 15.97
CA ALA A 54 -7.42 19.61 16.52
C ALA A 54 -6.81 20.14 17.82
N GLU A 55 -6.46 21.42 17.85
CA GLU A 55 -5.88 22.08 19.02
C GLU A 55 -6.87 22.08 20.19
N ARG A 56 -8.14 22.42 19.96
CA ARG A 56 -9.19 22.38 20.98
C ARG A 56 -9.31 20.97 21.59
N VAL A 57 -9.41 19.94 20.75
CA VAL A 57 -9.54 18.54 21.21
C VAL A 57 -8.28 18.08 21.95
N LEU A 58 -7.09 18.48 21.50
CA LEU A 58 -5.83 18.15 22.17
C LEU A 58 -5.69 18.83 23.53
N ARG A 59 -6.13 20.09 23.67
CA ARG A 59 -6.15 20.78 24.97
C ARG A 59 -7.08 20.10 25.97
N GLU A 60 -8.19 19.53 25.51
CA GLU A 60 -9.15 18.82 26.38
C GLU A 60 -8.71 17.39 26.73
N ARG A 61 -8.15 16.64 25.77
CA ARG A 61 -7.92 15.18 25.90
C ARG A 61 -6.45 14.75 25.93
N GLY A 62 -5.55 15.62 25.49
CA GLY A 62 -4.14 15.30 25.24
C GLY A 62 -3.16 16.31 25.86
N ALA A 63 -3.61 17.20 26.75
CA ALA A 63 -2.77 18.25 27.34
C ALA A 63 -1.55 17.70 28.10
N GLU A 64 -1.65 16.51 28.67
CA GLU A 64 -0.58 15.85 29.42
C GLU A 64 0.40 15.07 28.52
N ALA A 65 0.15 15.01 27.20
CA ALA A 65 0.96 14.25 26.28
C ALA A 65 2.29 14.96 25.96
N SER A 66 3.41 14.24 26.07
CA SER A 66 4.73 14.79 25.73
C SER A 66 4.93 15.05 24.23
N ARG A 67 4.13 14.40 23.37
CA ARG A 67 4.18 14.53 21.92
C ARG A 67 2.81 14.27 21.31
N TRP A 68 2.43 15.16 20.41
CA TRP A 68 1.25 15.08 19.55
C TRP A 68 1.67 15.11 18.08
N THR A 69 0.83 14.54 17.23
CA THR A 69 0.96 14.52 15.78
C THR A 69 -0.42 14.73 15.21
N ILE A 70 -0.56 15.78 14.41
CA ILE A 70 -1.81 16.13 13.75
C ILE A 70 -1.60 15.90 12.25
N THR A 71 -2.49 15.13 11.65
CA THR A 71 -2.55 14.94 10.21
C THR A 71 -3.79 15.66 9.70
N LEU A 72 -3.55 16.74 8.96
CA LEU A 72 -4.60 17.59 8.41
C LEU A 72 -5.32 16.87 7.26
N PRO A 73 -6.61 17.18 7.05
CA PRO A 73 -7.37 16.66 5.92
C PRO A 73 -6.74 17.03 4.57
N ASP A 74 -6.75 16.09 3.64
CA ASP A 74 -6.43 16.33 2.23
C ASP A 74 -7.48 15.69 1.31
N VAL A 75 -7.26 15.77 -0.01
CA VAL A 75 -8.19 15.24 -1.02
C VAL A 75 -8.34 13.71 -0.93
N ARG A 76 -7.30 12.99 -0.50
CA ARG A 76 -7.29 11.53 -0.37
C ARG A 76 -7.82 11.06 0.99
N GLN A 77 -7.63 11.86 2.04
CA GLN A 77 -8.02 11.59 3.42
C GLN A 77 -8.70 12.85 4.01
N PRO A 78 -10.04 12.98 3.87
CA PRO A 78 -10.75 14.19 4.33
C PRO A 78 -10.94 14.25 5.85
N THR A 79 -10.52 13.22 6.59
CA THR A 79 -10.67 13.13 8.05
C THR A 79 -9.49 13.78 8.77
N LEU A 80 -9.76 14.46 9.89
CA LEU A 80 -8.72 14.97 10.77
C LEU A 80 -8.22 13.82 11.66
N GLN A 81 -6.92 13.55 11.65
CA GLN A 81 -6.33 12.52 12.50
C GLN A 81 -5.41 13.14 13.53
N VAL A 82 -5.61 12.76 14.79
CA VAL A 82 -4.78 13.21 15.90
C VAL A 82 -4.23 11.98 16.61
N VAL A 83 -2.90 11.96 16.77
CA VAL A 83 -2.17 10.92 17.48
C VAL A 83 -1.37 11.56 18.60
N TRP A 84 -1.47 11.04 19.81
CA TRP A 84 -0.63 11.49 20.92
C TRP A 84 -0.11 10.32 21.75
N THR A 85 0.98 10.59 22.45
CA THR A 85 1.55 9.60 23.40
C THR A 85 0.85 9.76 24.73
N SER A 86 0.22 8.70 25.23
CA SER A 86 -0.29 8.65 26.60
C SER A 86 0.48 7.64 27.44
N LEU A 87 0.66 7.96 28.72
CA LEU A 87 1.18 7.03 29.70
C LEU A 87 0.00 6.19 30.18
N GLN A 88 -0.08 4.95 29.73
CA GLN A 88 -1.10 4.02 30.20
C GLN A 88 -0.50 3.21 31.35
N ALA A 89 -1.19 3.19 32.50
CA ALA A 89 -0.87 2.26 33.57
C ALA A 89 -0.99 0.83 33.03
N GLY A 90 0.01 -0.01 33.28
CA GLY A 90 -0.07 -1.41 32.87
C GLY A 90 -1.24 -2.08 33.59
N GLU A 91 -2.07 -2.82 32.85
CA GLU A 91 -3.10 -3.66 33.45
C GLU A 91 -2.48 -4.52 34.58
N GLY A 92 -3.15 -4.55 35.74
CA GLY A 92 -2.69 -5.33 36.90
C GLY A 92 -1.53 -4.74 37.69
N GLY A 93 -1.27 -3.44 37.62
CA GLY A 93 -0.17 -2.80 38.36
C GLY A 93 1.20 -2.98 37.71
N GLY A 94 1.22 -3.37 36.43
CA GLY A 94 2.43 -3.43 35.63
C GLY A 94 3.03 -2.04 35.35
N PRO A 95 4.31 -1.99 34.90
CA PRO A 95 4.99 -0.73 34.62
C PRO A 95 4.20 0.11 33.61
N VAL A 96 4.17 1.42 33.84
CA VAL A 96 3.53 2.40 32.95
C VAL A 96 4.15 2.28 31.55
N ARG A 97 3.32 1.99 30.55
CA ARG A 97 3.75 1.85 29.15
C ARG A 97 3.33 3.09 28.37
N ARG A 98 4.23 3.55 27.48
CA ARG A 98 3.88 4.57 26.48
C ARG A 98 3.00 3.92 25.41
N GLY A 99 1.72 4.28 25.43
CA GLY A 99 0.76 3.95 24.39
C GLY A 99 0.62 5.11 23.40
N PHE A 100 0.24 4.79 22.16
CA PHE A 100 -0.22 5.80 21.20
C PHE A 100 -1.74 5.72 21.13
N GLN A 101 -2.42 6.84 21.36
CA GLN A 101 -3.85 6.94 21.07
C GLN A 101 -4.03 7.67 19.74
N ARG A 102 -4.89 7.12 18.89
CA ARG A 102 -5.22 7.64 17.57
C ARG A 102 -6.73 7.90 17.54
N LEU A 103 -7.12 9.13 17.27
CA LEU A 103 -8.51 9.46 16.99
C LEU A 103 -8.65 10.02 15.57
N LEU A 104 -9.73 9.59 14.94
CA LEU A 104 -10.28 10.20 13.75
C LEU A 104 -11.37 11.17 14.21
N LEU A 105 -11.31 12.39 13.71
CA LEU A 105 -12.20 13.49 14.08
C LEU A 105 -12.84 14.06 12.81
N ASP A 106 -14.07 14.53 12.94
CA ASP A 106 -14.63 15.44 11.94
C ASP A 106 -13.89 16.79 12.04
N PRO A 107 -13.39 17.33 10.93
CA PRO A 107 -12.56 18.52 10.96
C PRO A 107 -13.32 19.81 11.35
N LEU A 108 -14.64 19.84 11.23
CA LEU A 108 -15.48 20.98 11.62
C LEU A 108 -15.99 20.86 13.05
N THR A 109 -16.56 19.72 13.42
CA THR A 109 -17.22 19.56 14.74
C THR A 109 -16.24 19.14 15.83
N GLY A 110 -15.17 18.44 15.47
CA GLY A 110 -14.27 17.79 16.43
C GLY A 110 -14.88 16.55 17.08
N GLU A 111 -16.00 16.05 16.56
CA GLU A 111 -16.59 14.80 17.02
C GLU A 111 -15.73 13.61 16.60
N THR A 112 -15.69 12.58 17.45
CA THR A 112 -14.93 11.37 17.19
C THR A 112 -15.64 10.51 16.16
N LEU A 113 -15.01 10.33 15.01
CA LEU A 113 -15.49 9.43 13.97
C LEU A 113 -15.05 8.00 14.31
N GLN A 114 -16.02 7.12 14.54
CA GLN A 114 -15.77 5.69 14.67
C GLN A 114 -15.97 5.02 13.31
N ALA A 115 -14.89 4.46 12.78
CA ALA A 115 -14.93 3.62 11.60
C ALA A 115 -15.03 2.15 12.01
N ARG A 116 -15.61 1.31 11.15
CA ARG A 116 -15.51 -0.14 11.34
C ARG A 116 -14.05 -0.58 11.38
N GLU A 117 -13.80 -1.63 12.14
CA GLU A 117 -12.50 -2.29 12.10
C GLU A 117 -12.27 -2.91 10.73
N THR A 118 -11.28 -2.39 10.02
CA THR A 118 -10.81 -2.95 8.76
C THR A 118 -9.34 -2.62 8.59
N ARG A 119 -8.60 -3.55 7.98
CA ARG A 119 -7.23 -3.28 7.56
C ARG A 119 -7.19 -2.41 6.30
N GLY A 120 -8.29 -2.27 5.57
CA GLY A 120 -8.33 -1.38 4.40
C GLY A 120 -7.19 -1.68 3.41
N GLY A 121 -6.58 -0.62 2.91
CA GLY A 121 -5.35 -0.69 2.13
C GLY A 121 -4.09 -1.05 2.92
N ASP A 122 -4.11 -0.99 4.26
CA ASP A 122 -2.96 -1.40 5.09
C ASP A 122 -2.66 -2.90 4.92
N PHE A 123 -3.66 -3.72 4.60
CA PHE A 123 -3.44 -5.15 4.29
C PHE A 123 -2.46 -5.33 3.13
N PHE A 124 -2.70 -4.67 1.99
CA PHE A 124 -1.83 -4.78 0.81
C PHE A 124 -0.44 -4.23 1.07
N TYR A 125 -0.37 -3.11 1.80
CA TYR A 125 0.90 -2.52 2.22
C TYR A 125 1.72 -3.48 3.11
N ARG A 126 1.08 -4.14 4.08
CA ARG A 126 1.75 -5.12 4.95
C ARG A 126 2.08 -6.41 4.22
N PHE A 127 1.21 -6.91 3.36
CA PHE A 127 1.47 -8.09 2.55
C PHE A 127 2.66 -7.88 1.62
N HIS A 128 2.78 -6.70 0.99
CA HIS A 128 3.91 -6.40 0.10
C HIS A 128 5.28 -6.55 0.79
N PHE A 129 5.38 -6.18 2.07
CA PHE A 129 6.65 -6.14 2.79
C PHE A 129 6.89 -7.31 3.76
N GLU A 130 5.82 -7.85 4.34
CA GLU A 130 5.87 -8.92 5.35
C GLU A 130 5.14 -10.19 4.89
N LEU A 131 4.45 -10.20 3.75
CA LEU A 131 3.57 -11.31 3.30
C LEU A 131 2.55 -11.76 4.36
N GLU A 132 2.18 -10.85 5.27
CA GLU A 132 1.36 -11.14 6.46
C GLU A 132 1.95 -12.23 7.39
N LEU A 133 3.24 -12.52 7.25
CA LEU A 133 3.97 -13.43 8.13
C LEU A 133 4.46 -12.69 9.39
N PRO A 134 4.57 -13.41 10.53
CA PRO A 134 5.11 -12.82 11.76
C PRO A 134 6.55 -12.36 11.55
N ARG A 135 6.90 -11.25 12.22
CA ARG A 135 8.28 -10.76 12.23
C ARG A 135 9.21 -11.80 12.85
N PRO A 136 10.39 -12.06 12.28
CA PRO A 136 11.02 -11.35 11.15
C PRO A 136 10.85 -12.05 9.77
N TRP A 137 10.20 -13.21 9.71
CA TRP A 137 10.27 -14.16 8.58
C TRP A 137 9.81 -13.57 7.25
N GLY A 138 8.68 -12.87 7.25
CA GLY A 138 8.14 -12.24 6.05
C GLY A 138 9.12 -11.26 5.40
N ARG A 139 9.82 -10.50 6.23
CA ARG A 139 10.78 -9.50 5.77
C ARG A 139 12.03 -10.14 5.18
N TRP A 140 12.52 -11.22 5.77
CA TRP A 140 13.62 -11.99 5.20
C TRP A 140 13.26 -12.56 3.82
N LEU A 141 12.07 -13.14 3.70
CA LEU A 141 11.58 -13.69 2.43
C LEU A 141 11.49 -12.60 1.36
N ALA A 142 10.90 -11.44 1.70
CA ALA A 142 10.81 -10.30 0.81
C ALA A 142 12.19 -9.78 0.36
N CYS A 143 13.16 -9.68 1.28
CA CYS A 143 14.53 -9.27 0.95
C CYS A 143 15.24 -10.25 0.02
N ILE A 144 15.11 -11.56 0.28
CA ILE A 144 15.71 -12.60 -0.55
C ILE A 144 15.08 -12.57 -1.95
N ALA A 145 13.75 -12.52 -2.03
CA ALA A 145 13.03 -12.40 -3.30
C ALA A 145 13.46 -11.15 -4.08
N GLY A 146 13.58 -10.00 -3.40
CA GLY A 146 14.07 -8.76 -3.98
C GLY A 146 15.51 -8.87 -4.53
N MET A 147 16.41 -9.56 -3.82
CA MET A 147 17.77 -9.79 -4.30
C MET A 147 17.78 -10.65 -5.57
N PHE A 148 17.00 -11.72 -5.62
CA PHE A 148 16.85 -12.55 -6.82
C PHE A 148 16.26 -11.76 -7.98
N MET A 149 15.26 -10.91 -7.72
CA MET A 149 14.69 -10.03 -8.72
C MET A 149 15.73 -9.04 -9.28
N LEU A 150 16.57 -8.47 -8.41
CA LEU A 150 17.64 -7.58 -8.84
C LEU A 150 18.64 -8.30 -9.77
N VAL A 151 19.08 -9.50 -9.39
CA VAL A 151 19.96 -10.33 -10.21
C VAL A 151 19.28 -10.68 -11.54
N ALA A 152 17.99 -11.03 -11.52
CA ALA A 152 17.22 -11.34 -12.73
C ALA A 152 17.09 -10.13 -13.66
N ILE A 153 16.86 -8.92 -13.12
CA ILE A 153 16.81 -7.67 -13.90
C ILE A 153 18.18 -7.39 -14.52
N ILE A 154 19.26 -7.43 -13.73
CA ILE A 154 20.63 -7.16 -14.23
C ILE A 154 20.99 -8.18 -15.32
N SER A 155 20.76 -9.46 -15.07
CA SER A 155 20.99 -10.53 -16.04
C SER A 155 20.14 -10.30 -17.30
N GLY A 156 18.85 -9.98 -17.15
CA GLY A 156 17.95 -9.72 -18.27
C GLY A 156 18.42 -8.55 -19.13
N VAL A 157 18.86 -7.45 -18.52
CA VAL A 157 19.41 -6.28 -19.24
C VAL A 157 20.71 -6.63 -19.98
N ILE A 158 21.59 -7.43 -19.38
CA ILE A 158 22.84 -7.86 -20.04
C ILE A 158 22.54 -8.80 -21.21
N THR A 159 21.70 -9.82 -21.01
CA THR A 159 21.36 -10.81 -22.03
C THR A 159 20.56 -10.19 -23.17
N HIS A 160 19.61 -9.30 -22.86
CA HIS A 160 18.75 -8.64 -23.82
C HIS A 160 19.20 -7.21 -24.16
N LYS A 161 20.50 -6.88 -24.00
CA LYS A 161 21.07 -5.55 -24.30
C LYS A 161 20.69 -5.05 -25.70
N LYS A 162 20.60 -5.95 -26.67
CA LYS A 162 20.22 -5.63 -28.06
C LYS A 162 18.76 -5.19 -28.15
N ILE A 163 17.84 -5.87 -27.47
CA ILE A 163 16.42 -5.48 -27.40
C ILE A 163 16.27 -4.12 -26.72
N PHE A 164 16.99 -3.85 -25.62
CA PHE A 164 16.95 -2.53 -24.97
C PHE A 164 17.48 -1.41 -25.89
N THR A 165 18.57 -1.66 -26.59
CA THR A 165 19.12 -0.69 -27.55
C THR A 165 18.15 -0.48 -28.72
N ASP A 166 17.54 -1.54 -29.23
CA ASP A 166 16.58 -1.50 -30.34
C ASP A 166 15.21 -0.94 -29.91
N PHE A 167 14.82 -1.02 -28.64
CA PHE A 167 13.56 -0.48 -28.10
C PHE A 167 13.63 1.03 -27.89
N PHE A 168 14.77 1.55 -27.41
CA PHE A 168 15.04 2.99 -27.38
C PHE A 168 15.35 3.54 -28.79
N THR A 169 15.76 2.69 -29.72
CA THR A 169 15.92 3.05 -31.13
C THR A 169 14.62 2.74 -31.87
N PHE A 170 13.58 3.54 -31.65
CA PHE A 170 12.29 3.42 -32.35
C PHE A 170 12.55 3.35 -33.87
N ARG A 171 12.42 2.16 -34.46
CA ARG A 171 12.73 1.91 -35.88
C ARG A 171 11.45 1.54 -36.64
N PRO A 172 10.64 2.53 -37.06
CA PRO A 172 9.34 2.29 -37.70
C PRO A 172 9.41 1.71 -39.13
N ALA A 173 10.58 1.29 -39.61
CA ALA A 173 10.79 1.08 -41.04
C ALA A 173 10.61 -0.36 -41.57
N LYS A 174 10.52 -1.42 -40.74
CA LYS A 174 10.35 -2.80 -41.25
C LYS A 174 9.62 -3.72 -40.26
N GLY A 175 8.28 -3.71 -40.26
CA GLY A 175 7.51 -4.74 -39.53
C GLY A 175 6.04 -4.46 -39.18
N GLY A 176 5.41 -3.42 -39.73
CA GLY A 176 4.06 -2.97 -39.33
C GLY A 176 2.93 -4.01 -39.45
N GLN A 177 3.09 -5.06 -40.25
CA GLN A 177 2.02 -6.04 -40.50
C GLN A 177 2.00 -7.21 -39.50
N ARG A 178 3.13 -7.57 -38.87
CA ARG A 178 3.16 -8.63 -37.83
C ARG A 178 2.87 -8.09 -36.43
N ALA A 179 3.27 -6.85 -36.13
CA ALA A 179 2.96 -6.20 -34.86
C ALA A 179 1.45 -5.93 -34.66
N TRP A 180 0.71 -5.66 -35.74
CA TRP A 180 -0.74 -5.48 -35.68
C TRP A 180 -1.50 -6.82 -35.55
N MET A 181 -0.96 -7.88 -36.15
CA MET A 181 -1.55 -9.22 -36.07
C MET A 181 -1.39 -9.84 -34.67
N ASP A 182 -0.25 -9.60 -34.00
CA ASP A 182 -0.05 -10.00 -32.61
C ASP A 182 -0.90 -9.15 -31.63
N GLY A 183 -1.18 -7.89 -31.95
CA GLY A 183 -2.13 -7.06 -31.21
C GLY A 183 -3.58 -7.57 -31.30
N HIS A 184 -4.02 -8.05 -32.47
CA HIS A 184 -5.34 -8.64 -32.65
C HIS A 184 -5.52 -10.00 -31.95
N ASN A 185 -4.47 -10.82 -31.89
CA ASN A 185 -4.48 -12.08 -31.12
C ASN A 185 -4.53 -11.82 -29.61
N ALA A 186 -3.87 -10.77 -29.13
CA ALA A 186 -3.95 -10.36 -27.72
C ALA A 186 -5.35 -9.83 -27.34
N LEU A 187 -6.05 -9.11 -28.24
CA LEU A 187 -7.43 -8.62 -28.01
C LEU A 187 -8.47 -9.75 -28.01
N SER A 188 -8.26 -10.81 -28.80
CA SER A 188 -9.20 -11.93 -28.92
C SER A 188 -9.27 -12.80 -27.64
N GLY A 189 -8.24 -12.77 -26.79
CA GLY A 189 -8.22 -13.50 -25.52
C GLY A 189 -8.96 -12.82 -24.35
N TRP A 190 -9.36 -11.55 -24.50
CA TRP A 190 -10.10 -10.80 -23.46
C TRP A 190 -11.62 -10.84 -23.63
N ALA A 191 -12.14 -11.51 -24.66
CA ALA A 191 -13.57 -11.76 -24.83
C ALA A 191 -13.94 -13.16 -24.29
N CYS A 192 -13.85 -13.34 -22.98
CA CYS A 192 -14.59 -14.39 -22.26
C CYS A 192 -15.84 -13.72 -21.62
N PRO A 193 -16.85 -14.40 -21.05
CA PRO A 193 -17.67 -15.56 -21.41
C PRO A 193 -19.20 -15.26 -21.25
N SER A 194 -20.11 -16.15 -21.67
CA SER A 194 -21.43 -16.47 -21.04
C SER A 194 -22.23 -17.40 -21.98
N ILE A 195 -22.54 -18.63 -21.57
CA ILE A 195 -23.81 -19.06 -20.92
C ILE A 195 -25.02 -18.88 -21.84
N SER A 196 -25.45 -19.98 -22.48
CA SER A 196 -26.81 -20.53 -22.58
C SER A 196 -26.73 -21.92 -23.19
#